data_AF-A0A9P9KIE5-F1
#
_entry.id   AF-A0A9P9KIE5-F1
#
_cell.length_a   1.000
_cell.length_b   1.000
_cell.length_c   1.000
_cell.angle_alpha   90.00
_cell.angle_beta   90.00
_cell.angle_gamma   90.00
#
_symmetry.space_group_name_H-M   'P 1'
#
loop_
_entity.id
_entity.type
_entity.pdbx_description
1 polymer ?
#
loop_
_entity_poly.entity_id
_entity_poly.type
_entity_poly.pdbx_seq_one_letter_code
_entity_poly.pdbx_strand_id
1 'polypeptide(L)'
;MNSLPDEIVSIIITNSTAHELTQLSQTCKRINRLAQPLLWTNIELHHHTFHEACDSKQPSPMISASERFYYWDTKYSGQWKAEKFFKVLQDLSSEDIGRLKQLCSLVESICTVVRSKIDFWQILPYFTNVKAFELYGDSSYFDQNEHRSFCPSAPPPSKLRYVKLDGSIPTPVAAWILESCSTVERLELRLLDQPIGSRATMEEDFPRFPEDIYSPPEDPTYGRLWGWAVIPRPLSGFLPLQEDKGLLKLPKVRHLHLCQPSQSNLSARMVSYFWSTTSEAAAHKDWERILQASSETLETLAIEQQIGIEHGDGAIFDADEFFRDDQDGLGSKRVVDMLEKVLTETKFPALKRVYLKGIVVGSKNRGEPIGDVPGGRLMRLLERMRVVCEARLGEGYWFHGDDGMGPPAQWEAHDDNWDEEELLARVGGYL
;
A
#
# COMPACT_ATOMS: atom_id res chain seq x y z
N MET A 1 8.66 -33.50 -29.16
CA MET A 1 8.04 -32.16 -29.18
C MET A 1 7.42 -31.80 -30.53
N ASN A 2 8.15 -31.87 -31.65
CA ASN A 2 7.62 -31.41 -32.96
C ASN A 2 6.36 -32.16 -33.46
N SER A 3 6.12 -33.39 -33.02
CA SER A 3 4.96 -34.21 -33.36
C SER A 3 3.78 -34.12 -32.38
N LEU A 4 3.96 -33.46 -31.23
CA LEU A 4 2.89 -33.30 -30.24
C LEU A 4 1.95 -32.14 -30.64
N PRO A 5 0.65 -32.18 -30.32
CA PRO A 5 -0.26 -31.04 -30.45
C PRO A 5 0.12 -29.86 -29.54
N ASP A 6 -0.30 -28.64 -29.88
CA ASP A 6 0.03 -27.42 -29.12
C ASP A 6 -0.53 -27.44 -27.71
N GLU A 7 -1.67 -28.08 -27.50
CA GLU A 7 -2.32 -28.25 -26.19
C GLU A 7 -1.44 -29.09 -25.25
N ILE A 8 -0.88 -30.19 -25.78
CA ILE A 8 0.00 -31.07 -25.01
C ILE A 8 1.32 -30.37 -24.68
N VAL A 9 1.88 -29.64 -25.65
CA VAL A 9 3.10 -28.86 -25.42
C VAL A 9 2.85 -27.77 -24.38
N SER A 10 1.72 -27.08 -24.44
CA SER A 10 1.33 -26.06 -23.45
C SER A 10 1.30 -26.64 -22.03
N ILE A 11 0.63 -27.79 -21.83
CA ILE A 11 0.57 -28.46 -20.52
C ILE A 11 1.97 -28.80 -19.99
N ILE A 12 2.87 -29.24 -20.87
CA ILE A 12 4.26 -29.57 -20.48
C ILE A 12 4.98 -28.31 -20.00
N ILE A 13 4.92 -27.22 -20.76
CA ILE A 13 5.69 -26.00 -20.47
C ILE A 13 5.08 -25.14 -19.36
N THR A 14 3.81 -25.30 -19.01
CA THR A 14 3.17 -24.57 -17.89
C THR A 14 3.85 -24.85 -16.55
N ASN A 15 4.51 -26.01 -16.40
CA ASN A 15 5.25 -26.38 -15.19
C ASN A 15 6.73 -25.99 -15.24
N SER A 16 7.18 -25.32 -16.30
CA SER A 16 8.56 -24.88 -16.43
C SER A 16 8.81 -23.57 -15.69
N THR A 17 10.02 -23.44 -15.15
CA THR A 17 10.51 -22.20 -14.54
C THR A 17 10.66 -21.08 -15.57
N ALA A 18 10.74 -19.83 -15.12
CA ALA A 18 11.01 -18.68 -15.99
C ALA A 18 12.30 -18.84 -16.81
N HIS A 19 13.33 -19.42 -16.21
CA HIS A 19 14.60 -19.67 -16.89
C HIS A 19 14.45 -20.70 -18.01
N GLU A 20 13.80 -21.84 -17.73
CA GLU A 20 13.52 -22.87 -18.72
C GLU A 20 12.60 -22.35 -19.84
N LEU A 21 11.55 -21.62 -19.50
CA LEU A 21 10.67 -20.98 -20.48
C LEU A 21 11.45 -19.99 -21.37
N THR A 22 12.40 -19.24 -20.80
CA THR A 22 13.27 -18.35 -21.57
C THR A 22 14.11 -19.14 -22.57
N GLN A 23 14.77 -20.21 -22.12
CA GLN A 23 15.56 -21.09 -23.00
C GLN A 23 14.69 -21.73 -24.09
N LEU A 24 13.53 -22.29 -23.71
CA LEU A 24 12.56 -22.90 -24.59
C LEU A 24 12.08 -21.91 -25.66
N SER A 25 11.82 -20.66 -25.27
CA SER A 25 11.35 -19.61 -26.18
C SER A 25 12.35 -19.29 -27.30
N GLN A 26 13.64 -19.59 -27.12
CA GLN A 26 14.69 -19.34 -28.11
C GLN A 26 14.90 -20.51 -29.08
N THR A 27 14.27 -21.66 -28.83
CA THR A 27 14.50 -22.88 -29.64
C THR A 27 13.88 -22.81 -31.03
N CYS A 28 12.61 -22.45 -31.14
CA CYS A 28 11.92 -22.30 -32.42
C CYS A 28 10.68 -21.39 -32.32
N LYS A 29 10.19 -20.91 -33.46
CA LYS A 29 9.01 -20.01 -33.54
C LYS A 29 7.73 -20.60 -32.97
N ARG A 30 7.59 -21.93 -32.93
CA ARG A 30 6.41 -22.60 -32.37
C ARG A 30 6.46 -22.57 -30.85
N ILE A 31 7.57 -23.00 -30.24
CA ILE A 31 7.75 -22.97 -28.79
C ILE A 31 7.79 -21.52 -28.27
N ASN A 32 8.42 -20.60 -29.01
CA ASN A 32 8.37 -19.17 -28.69
C ASN A 32 6.93 -18.66 -28.52
N ARG A 33 6.04 -19.00 -29.46
CA ARG A 33 4.63 -18.60 -29.41
C ARG A 33 3.86 -19.17 -28.21
N LEU A 34 4.23 -20.37 -27.74
CA LEU A 34 3.59 -21.01 -26.60
C LEU A 34 4.17 -20.57 -25.25
N ALA A 35 5.50 -20.36 -25.18
CA ALA A 35 6.20 -19.96 -23.97
C ALA A 35 6.07 -18.46 -23.67
N GLN A 36 5.94 -17.62 -24.71
CA GLN A 36 5.90 -16.18 -24.54
C GLN A 36 4.73 -15.70 -23.65
N PRO A 37 3.47 -16.15 -23.83
CA PRO A 37 2.41 -15.76 -22.91
C PRO A 37 2.77 -16.08 -21.46
N LEU A 38 3.28 -17.29 -21.18
CA LEU A 38 3.65 -17.71 -19.83
C LEU A 38 4.76 -16.86 -19.20
N LEU A 39 5.73 -16.41 -19.99
CA LEU A 39 6.81 -15.52 -19.53
C LEU A 39 6.33 -14.11 -19.18
N TRP A 40 5.26 -13.64 -19.83
CA TRP A 40 4.80 -12.25 -19.72
C TRP A 40 3.53 -12.10 -18.88
N THR A 41 2.81 -13.18 -18.57
CA THR A 41 1.53 -13.10 -17.82
C THR A 41 1.70 -12.54 -16.41
N ASN A 42 2.68 -13.02 -15.65
CA ASN A 42 2.90 -12.59 -14.26
C ASN A 42 4.30 -12.00 -14.12
N ILE A 43 4.38 -10.70 -13.83
CA ILE A 43 5.63 -9.98 -13.66
C ILE A 43 5.83 -9.72 -12.16
N GLU A 44 6.66 -10.56 -11.53
CA GLU A 44 7.08 -10.41 -10.13
C GLU A 44 8.55 -10.01 -10.09
N LEU A 45 8.81 -8.79 -9.62
CA LEU A 45 10.14 -8.19 -9.60
C LEU A 45 10.73 -8.13 -8.19
N HIS A 46 9.99 -8.46 -7.14
CA HIS A 46 10.56 -8.67 -5.81
C HIS A 46 11.37 -9.96 -5.75
N HIS A 47 12.17 -10.08 -4.70
CA HIS A 47 12.78 -11.34 -4.31
C HIS A 47 11.73 -12.30 -3.75
N HIS A 48 11.95 -13.61 -3.87
CA HIS A 48 10.95 -14.64 -3.48
C HIS A 48 10.56 -14.56 -2.00
N THR A 49 11.50 -14.17 -1.14
CA THR A 49 11.26 -14.01 0.31
C THR A 49 10.32 -12.86 0.65
N PHE A 50 10.15 -11.86 -0.24
CA PHE A 50 9.37 -10.66 0.06
C PHE A 50 7.90 -10.97 0.37
N HIS A 51 7.26 -11.82 -0.43
CA HIS A 51 5.86 -12.19 -0.16
C HIS A 51 5.72 -13.32 0.84
N GLU A 52 6.70 -14.22 0.96
CA GLU A 52 6.72 -15.20 2.06
C GLU A 52 6.64 -14.49 3.41
N ALA A 53 7.40 -13.40 3.53
CA ALA A 53 7.39 -12.46 4.63
C ALA A 53 6.08 -11.68 4.78
N CYS A 54 5.75 -10.83 3.80
CA CYS A 54 4.63 -9.90 3.91
C CYS A 54 3.27 -10.60 3.95
N ASP A 55 3.09 -11.67 3.18
CA ASP A 55 1.81 -12.38 3.10
C ASP A 55 1.55 -13.20 4.37
N SER A 56 2.60 -13.64 5.09
CA SER A 56 2.45 -14.35 6.37
C SER A 56 1.78 -13.49 7.46
N LYS A 57 1.95 -12.16 7.37
CA LYS A 57 1.33 -11.18 8.26
C LYS A 57 -0.07 -10.77 7.83
N GLN A 58 -0.51 -11.18 6.64
CA GLN A 58 -1.84 -10.87 6.13
C GLN A 58 -2.83 -12.03 6.36
N PRO A 59 -4.01 -11.77 6.95
CA PRO A 59 -4.97 -12.84 7.26
C PRO A 59 -5.59 -13.52 6.03
N SER A 60 -5.39 -12.99 4.82
CA SER A 60 -5.80 -13.62 3.57
C SER A 60 -5.07 -12.95 2.40
N PRO A 61 -3.89 -13.41 1.94
CA PRO A 61 -3.31 -12.92 0.68
C PRO A 61 -4.17 -13.31 -0.53
N MET A 62 -4.04 -12.62 -1.66
CA MET A 62 -4.84 -12.93 -2.86
C MET A 62 -4.29 -14.13 -3.64
N ILE A 63 -2.97 -14.23 -3.73
CA ILE A 63 -2.23 -15.32 -4.34
C ILE A 63 -1.21 -15.72 -3.29
N SER A 64 -1.15 -17.01 -2.94
CA SER A 64 -0.14 -17.48 -1.99
C SER A 64 1.25 -17.19 -2.53
N ALA A 65 2.21 -16.85 -1.68
CA ALA A 65 3.62 -16.72 -2.07
C ALA A 65 4.09 -17.96 -2.88
N SER A 66 3.67 -19.16 -2.50
CA SER A 66 3.99 -20.41 -3.20
C SER A 66 3.45 -20.52 -4.63
N GLU A 67 2.43 -19.73 -4.98
CA GLU A 67 1.77 -19.74 -6.29
C GLU A 67 2.27 -18.60 -7.20
N ARG A 68 3.07 -17.66 -6.66
CA ARG A 68 3.64 -16.56 -7.41
C ARG A 68 4.79 -17.05 -8.29
N PHE A 69 4.85 -16.51 -9.50
CA PHE A 69 5.87 -16.87 -10.47
C PHE A 69 7.12 -16.02 -10.28
N TYR A 70 8.10 -16.54 -9.53
CA TYR A 70 9.37 -15.84 -9.32
C TYR A 70 10.39 -16.17 -10.40
N TYR A 71 11.09 -15.14 -10.88
CA TYR A 71 12.33 -15.35 -11.61
C TYR A 71 13.44 -15.80 -10.62
N TRP A 72 13.73 -17.11 -10.62
CA TRP A 72 14.58 -17.82 -9.64
C TRP A 72 16.08 -17.47 -9.64
N ASP A 73 16.49 -16.40 -10.32
CA ASP A 73 17.87 -15.95 -10.13
C ASP A 73 17.98 -15.20 -8.80
N THR A 74 18.42 -15.94 -7.78
CA THR A 74 18.69 -15.46 -6.42
C THR A 74 19.98 -14.63 -6.34
N LYS A 75 20.77 -14.56 -7.42
CA LYS A 75 22.00 -13.76 -7.45
C LYS A 75 21.75 -12.28 -7.72
N TYR A 76 20.57 -11.93 -8.24
CA TYR A 76 20.24 -10.55 -8.58
C TYR A 76 19.13 -10.03 -7.69
N SER A 77 19.37 -8.85 -7.11
CA SER A 77 18.35 -8.14 -6.35
C SER A 77 17.15 -7.80 -7.23
N GLY A 78 15.97 -7.68 -6.61
CA GLY A 78 14.74 -7.29 -7.31
C GLY A 78 14.90 -5.98 -8.10
N GLN A 79 15.67 -5.04 -7.56
CA GLN A 79 16.00 -3.78 -8.22
C GLN A 79 16.61 -4.00 -9.61
N TRP A 80 17.61 -4.87 -9.73
CA TRP A 80 18.29 -5.09 -11.01
C TRP A 80 17.36 -5.73 -12.05
N LYS A 81 16.47 -6.63 -11.60
CA LYS A 81 15.44 -7.23 -12.45
C LYS A 81 14.50 -6.15 -13.00
N ALA A 82 14.00 -5.28 -12.13
CA ALA A 82 13.12 -4.19 -12.51
C ALA A 82 13.78 -3.20 -13.47
N GLU A 83 15.00 -2.72 -13.17
CA GLU A 83 15.72 -1.79 -14.02
C GLU A 83 15.93 -2.34 -15.43
N LYS A 84 16.33 -3.62 -15.55
CA LYS A 84 16.49 -4.28 -16.85
C LYS A 84 15.17 -4.44 -17.58
N PHE A 85 14.13 -4.89 -16.88
CA PHE A 85 12.81 -5.09 -17.45
C PHE A 85 12.24 -3.77 -18.01
N PHE A 86 12.24 -2.71 -17.20
CA PHE A 86 11.68 -1.44 -17.61
C PHE A 86 12.52 -0.73 -18.66
N LYS A 87 13.84 -0.88 -18.63
CA LYS A 87 14.69 -0.40 -19.73
C LYS A 87 14.27 -1.03 -21.07
N VAL A 88 14.02 -2.34 -21.11
CA VAL A 88 13.54 -3.01 -22.33
C VAL A 88 12.20 -2.42 -22.80
N LEU A 89 11.28 -2.14 -21.88
CA LEU A 89 9.99 -1.53 -22.25
C LEU A 89 10.14 -0.08 -22.73
N GLN A 90 11.05 0.69 -22.13
CA GLN A 90 11.37 2.05 -22.56
C GLN A 90 12.02 2.07 -23.94
N ASP A 91 13.00 1.20 -24.20
CA ASP A 91 13.63 1.05 -25.51
C ASP A 91 12.58 0.67 -26.57
N LEU A 92 11.64 -0.23 -26.24
CA LEU A 92 10.51 -0.53 -27.14
C LEU A 92 9.55 0.65 -27.33
N SER A 93 9.39 1.52 -26.33
CA SER A 93 8.52 2.69 -26.47
C SER A 93 9.04 3.70 -27.51
N SER A 94 10.35 3.76 -27.71
CA SER A 94 11.00 4.63 -28.70
C SER A 94 11.21 3.93 -30.06
N GLU A 95 11.49 2.62 -30.06
CA GLU A 95 11.85 1.87 -31.28
C GLU A 95 10.67 1.14 -31.94
N ASP A 96 9.80 0.49 -31.15
CA ASP A 96 8.70 -0.34 -31.64
C ASP A 96 7.51 -0.36 -30.66
N ILE A 97 6.71 0.72 -30.74
CA ILE A 97 5.50 0.86 -29.92
C ILE A 97 4.47 -0.26 -30.17
N GLY A 98 4.49 -0.88 -31.36
CA GLY A 98 3.62 -2.01 -31.69
C GLY A 98 3.99 -3.23 -30.85
N ARG A 99 5.28 -3.53 -30.75
CA ARG A 99 5.80 -4.59 -29.91
C ARG A 99 5.59 -4.31 -28.42
N LEU A 100 5.79 -3.07 -27.96
CA LEU A 100 5.48 -2.68 -26.58
C LEU A 100 4.02 -3.00 -26.22
N LYS A 101 3.07 -2.52 -27.04
CA LYS A 101 1.64 -2.77 -26.85
C LYS A 101 1.32 -4.26 -26.83
N GLN A 102 1.92 -5.03 -27.74
CA GLN A 102 1.75 -6.47 -27.79
C GLN A 102 2.21 -7.13 -26.48
N LEU A 103 3.41 -6.82 -25.99
CA LEU A 103 3.97 -7.42 -24.77
C LEU A 103 3.18 -7.02 -23.53
N CYS A 104 2.93 -5.72 -23.34
CA CYS A 104 2.16 -5.23 -22.19
C CYS A 104 0.73 -5.79 -22.17
N SER A 105 0.14 -6.10 -23.33
CA SER A 105 -1.18 -6.74 -23.40
C SER A 105 -1.20 -8.20 -22.94
N LEU A 106 -0.05 -8.87 -22.84
CA LEU A 106 0.03 -10.25 -22.32
C LEU A 106 0.04 -10.30 -20.79
N VAL A 107 0.34 -9.17 -20.15
CA VAL A 107 0.50 -9.08 -18.70
C VAL A 107 -0.85 -9.04 -18.00
N GLU A 108 -1.03 -9.92 -17.03
CA GLU A 108 -2.20 -10.01 -16.17
C GLU A 108 -1.89 -9.59 -14.72
N SER A 109 -0.64 -9.68 -14.26
CA SER A 109 -0.23 -9.26 -12.92
C SER A 109 1.13 -8.56 -12.95
N ILE A 110 1.26 -7.47 -12.20
CA ILE A 110 2.53 -6.76 -11.98
C ILE A 110 2.71 -6.49 -10.48
N CYS A 111 3.84 -6.93 -9.95
CA CYS A 111 4.32 -6.63 -8.61
C CYS A 111 5.73 -6.04 -8.70
N THR A 112 5.90 -4.79 -8.28
CA THR A 112 7.18 -4.08 -8.39
C THR A 112 7.28 -2.89 -7.45
N VAL A 113 8.52 -2.58 -7.05
CA VAL A 113 8.87 -1.26 -6.56
C VAL A 113 9.10 -0.30 -7.73
N VAL A 114 8.66 0.95 -7.61
CA VAL A 114 8.79 2.01 -8.60
C VAL A 114 9.71 3.10 -8.06
N ARG A 115 10.92 3.21 -8.63
CA ARG A 115 11.94 4.20 -8.25
C ARG A 115 12.09 5.27 -9.34
N SER A 116 12.62 6.43 -8.95
CA SER A 116 12.78 7.60 -9.84
C SER A 116 13.45 7.28 -11.19
N LYS A 117 14.51 6.48 -11.24
CA LYS A 117 15.21 6.18 -12.51
C LYS A 117 14.38 5.41 -13.55
N ILE A 118 13.16 5.00 -13.21
CA ILE A 118 12.28 4.23 -14.06
C ILE A 118 11.04 5.07 -14.39
N ASP A 119 10.88 5.47 -15.66
CA ASP A 119 9.66 6.08 -16.22
C ASP A 119 8.48 5.08 -16.30
N PHE A 120 8.25 4.30 -15.24
CA PHE A 120 7.23 3.25 -15.17
C PHE A 120 5.82 3.81 -15.42
N TRP A 121 5.54 4.99 -14.87
CA TRP A 121 4.23 5.62 -14.99
C TRP A 121 3.84 5.84 -16.46
N GLN A 122 4.81 6.13 -17.34
CA GLN A 122 4.54 6.34 -18.77
C GLN A 122 4.11 5.08 -19.51
N ILE A 123 4.64 3.93 -19.11
CA ILE A 123 4.33 2.65 -19.74
C ILE A 123 3.09 1.99 -19.13
N LEU A 124 2.69 2.42 -17.93
CA LEU A 124 1.55 1.87 -17.20
C LEU A 124 0.27 1.74 -18.05
N PRO A 125 -0.11 2.72 -18.89
CA PRO A 125 -1.31 2.61 -19.71
C PRO A 125 -1.29 1.50 -20.79
N TYR A 126 -0.12 0.95 -21.13
CA TYR A 126 -0.04 -0.12 -22.13
C TYR A 126 -0.45 -1.49 -21.59
N PHE A 127 -0.51 -1.67 -20.26
CA PHE A 127 -0.93 -2.91 -19.61
C PHE A 127 -2.45 -3.07 -19.62
N THR A 128 -3.03 -3.26 -20.81
CA THR A 128 -4.48 -3.21 -21.03
C THR A 128 -5.26 -4.42 -20.50
N ASN A 129 -4.59 -5.55 -20.22
CA ASN A 129 -5.21 -6.79 -19.75
C ASN A 129 -4.92 -7.11 -18.28
N VAL A 130 -4.30 -6.18 -17.55
CA VAL A 130 -3.91 -6.37 -16.16
C VAL A 130 -5.12 -6.58 -15.25
N LYS A 131 -4.98 -7.54 -14.34
CA LYS A 131 -5.95 -7.94 -13.32
C LYS A 131 -5.45 -7.63 -11.92
N ALA A 132 -4.14 -7.55 -11.70
CA ALA A 132 -3.54 -7.27 -10.41
C ALA A 132 -2.40 -6.24 -10.53
N PHE A 133 -2.47 -5.19 -9.72
CA PHE A 133 -1.38 -4.25 -9.49
C PHE A 133 -0.94 -4.29 -8.03
N GLU A 134 0.34 -4.52 -7.81
CA GLU A 134 1.02 -4.35 -6.52
C GLU A 134 2.21 -3.40 -6.74
N LEU A 135 1.99 -2.12 -6.46
CA LEU A 135 2.94 -1.05 -6.78
C LEU A 135 3.43 -0.41 -5.49
N TYR A 136 4.74 -0.42 -5.30
CA TYR A 136 5.40 0.16 -4.14
C TYR A 136 6.21 1.39 -4.59
N GLY A 137 5.73 2.59 -4.29
CA GLY A 137 6.36 3.85 -4.66
C GLY A 137 7.52 4.20 -3.73
N ASP A 138 8.70 4.40 -4.30
CA ASP A 138 9.90 4.81 -3.55
C ASP A 138 9.87 6.31 -3.25
N SER A 139 10.32 6.68 -2.05
CA SER A 139 10.38 8.05 -1.57
C SER A 139 11.32 8.93 -2.40
N SER A 140 12.33 8.35 -3.06
CA SER A 140 13.24 9.03 -3.98
C SER A 140 12.57 9.54 -5.27
N TYR A 141 11.29 9.24 -5.50
CA TYR A 141 10.54 9.70 -6.67
C TYR A 141 10.33 11.23 -6.68
N PHE A 142 10.23 11.88 -5.52
CA PHE A 142 9.93 13.31 -5.43
C PHE A 142 11.10 14.24 -5.78
N ASP A 143 12.29 13.69 -5.99
CA ASP A 143 13.54 14.46 -6.07
C ASP A 143 13.96 14.84 -7.51
N GLN A 144 13.09 14.69 -8.52
CA GLN A 144 13.51 14.82 -9.93
C GLN A 144 12.57 15.64 -10.82
N ASN A 145 13.11 16.75 -11.33
CA ASN A 145 12.61 17.56 -12.46
C ASN A 145 12.67 16.82 -13.82
N GLU A 146 13.02 15.52 -13.85
CA GLU A 146 13.34 14.77 -15.07
C GLU A 146 12.29 13.73 -15.48
N HIS A 147 11.24 13.50 -14.67
CA HIS A 147 10.21 12.52 -15.01
C HIS A 147 9.29 13.04 -16.11
N ARG A 148 9.15 12.24 -17.16
CA ARG A 148 8.14 12.51 -18.18
C ARG A 148 6.76 12.21 -17.59
N SER A 149 5.83 13.14 -17.78
CA SER A 149 4.50 13.10 -17.15
C SER A 149 3.69 11.84 -17.50
N PHE A 150 2.99 11.29 -16.50
CA PHE A 150 1.92 10.32 -16.68
C PHE A 150 0.79 10.96 -17.49
N CYS A 151 0.14 10.21 -18.38
CA CYS A 151 -0.99 10.71 -19.18
C CYS A 151 -2.32 10.35 -18.52
N PRO A 152 -2.99 11.26 -17.78
CA PRO A 152 -4.18 10.92 -17.01
C PRO A 152 -5.42 10.68 -17.90
N SER A 153 -5.35 11.06 -19.18
CA SER A 153 -6.42 10.85 -20.17
C SER A 153 -6.39 9.45 -20.80
N ALA A 154 -5.40 8.62 -20.47
CA ALA A 154 -5.35 7.25 -20.97
C ALA A 154 -6.54 6.42 -20.43
N PRO A 155 -7.07 5.45 -21.20
CA PRO A 155 -8.16 4.62 -20.73
C PRO A 155 -7.79 3.80 -19.48
N PRO A 156 -8.62 3.81 -18.42
CA PRO A 156 -8.39 3.02 -17.22
C PRO A 156 -8.38 1.50 -17.49
N PRO A 157 -7.59 0.69 -16.76
CA PRO A 157 -7.55 -0.77 -16.87
C PRO A 157 -8.90 -1.42 -16.48
N SER A 158 -9.68 -1.78 -17.48
CA SER A 158 -11.03 -2.35 -17.32
C SER A 158 -11.12 -3.77 -16.73
N LYS A 159 -9.99 -4.48 -16.58
CA LYS A 159 -9.94 -5.87 -16.08
C LYS A 159 -9.39 -5.99 -14.66
N LEU A 160 -9.08 -4.87 -14.03
CA LEU A 160 -8.40 -4.80 -12.75
C LEU A 160 -9.29 -5.35 -11.62
N ARG A 161 -8.81 -6.36 -10.90
CA ARG A 161 -9.50 -6.99 -9.78
C ARG A 161 -8.82 -6.74 -8.45
N TYR A 162 -7.51 -6.51 -8.46
CA TYR A 162 -6.72 -6.27 -7.26
C TYR A 162 -5.76 -5.12 -7.43
N VAL A 163 -5.74 -4.26 -6.43
CA VAL A 163 -4.90 -3.09 -6.36
C VAL A 163 -4.30 -3.00 -4.97
N LYS A 164 -2.97 -2.99 -4.90
CA LYS A 164 -2.19 -2.59 -3.74
C LYS A 164 -1.28 -1.45 -4.15
N LEU A 165 -1.47 -0.30 -3.52
CA LEU A 165 -0.64 0.88 -3.70
C LEU A 165 -0.03 1.25 -2.36
N ASP A 166 1.30 1.18 -2.29
CA ASP A 166 2.05 1.41 -1.06
C ASP A 166 3.16 2.44 -1.32
N GLY A 167 3.39 3.36 -0.38
CA GLY A 167 4.41 4.38 -0.46
C GLY A 167 4.05 5.57 -1.37
N SER A 168 5.08 6.15 -1.98
CA SER A 168 5.02 7.43 -2.71
C SER A 168 4.51 7.25 -4.13
N ILE A 169 3.18 7.22 -4.30
CA ILE A 169 2.53 7.07 -5.62
C ILE A 169 2.00 8.43 -6.09
N PRO A 170 2.24 8.84 -7.35
CA PRO A 170 1.71 10.11 -7.84
C PRO A 170 0.18 10.18 -7.78
N THR A 171 -0.37 11.29 -7.26
CA THR A 171 -1.82 11.52 -7.17
C THR A 171 -2.57 11.26 -8.49
N PRO A 172 -2.08 11.70 -9.67
CA PRO A 172 -2.76 11.42 -10.94
C PRO A 172 -2.81 9.92 -11.29
N VAL A 173 -1.81 9.15 -10.87
CA VAL A 173 -1.77 7.70 -11.09
C VAL A 173 -2.76 7.01 -10.17
N ALA A 174 -2.74 7.33 -8.87
CA ALA A 174 -3.70 6.79 -7.91
C ALA A 174 -5.15 7.09 -8.35
N ALA A 175 -5.42 8.32 -8.78
CA ALA A 175 -6.72 8.71 -9.32
C ALA A 175 -7.12 7.89 -10.55
N TRP A 176 -6.23 7.75 -11.53
CA TRP A 176 -6.49 6.98 -12.74
C TRP A 176 -6.76 5.49 -12.47
N ILE A 177 -6.00 4.87 -11.56
CA ILE A 177 -6.25 3.49 -11.14
C ILE A 177 -7.65 3.39 -10.49
N LEU A 178 -7.99 4.34 -9.61
CA LEU A 178 -9.27 4.33 -8.90
C LEU A 178 -10.49 4.64 -9.79
N GLU A 179 -10.31 5.38 -10.89
CA GLU A 179 -11.32 5.50 -11.96
C GLU A 179 -11.67 4.13 -12.60
N SER A 180 -10.80 3.14 -12.48
CA SER A 180 -10.97 1.77 -13.01
C SER A 180 -11.76 0.84 -12.09
N CYS A 181 -12.07 1.25 -10.87
CA CYS A 181 -12.44 0.34 -9.79
C CYS A 181 -13.86 -0.23 -9.82
N SER A 182 -14.62 -0.05 -10.91
CA SER A 182 -15.89 -0.77 -11.12
C SER A 182 -15.73 -2.30 -11.15
N THR A 183 -14.50 -2.79 -11.39
CA THR A 183 -14.17 -4.22 -11.46
C THR A 183 -13.33 -4.73 -10.30
N VAL A 184 -12.85 -3.84 -9.42
CA VAL A 184 -11.93 -4.18 -8.34
C VAL A 184 -12.66 -4.92 -7.22
N GLU A 185 -12.10 -6.05 -6.82
CA GLU A 185 -12.59 -6.95 -5.78
C GLU A 185 -11.80 -6.77 -4.46
N ARG A 186 -10.53 -6.37 -4.55
CA ARG A 186 -9.65 -6.10 -3.41
C ARG A 186 -8.85 -4.82 -3.62
N LEU A 187 -8.87 -3.95 -2.62
CA LEU A 187 -8.19 -2.65 -2.65
C LEU A 187 -7.37 -2.46 -1.36
N GLU A 188 -6.07 -2.20 -1.50
CA GLU A 188 -5.15 -1.92 -0.40
C GLU A 188 -4.42 -0.60 -0.66
N LEU A 189 -4.54 0.35 0.26
CA LEU A 189 -4.00 1.70 0.10
C LEU A 189 -3.15 2.07 1.32
N ARG A 190 -1.86 2.28 1.08
CA ARG A 190 -0.87 2.85 2.01
C ARG A 190 -0.15 4.00 1.30
N LEU A 191 -0.93 4.95 0.81
CA LEU A 191 -0.45 6.03 -0.06
C LEU A 191 0.17 7.14 0.78
N LEU A 192 1.37 7.56 0.40
CA LEU A 192 2.11 8.63 1.05
C LEU A 192 2.22 9.85 0.13
N ASP A 193 2.06 11.03 0.73
CA ASP A 193 2.32 12.30 0.08
C ASP A 193 3.82 12.64 0.16
N GLN A 194 4.24 13.64 -0.61
CA GLN A 194 5.59 14.17 -0.54
C GLN A 194 5.92 14.56 0.91
N PRO A 195 7.05 14.07 1.45
CA PRO A 195 7.46 14.44 2.80
C PRO A 195 7.93 15.89 2.82
N ILE A 196 7.77 16.52 3.97
CA ILE A 196 8.16 17.91 4.18
C ILE A 196 9.55 17.88 4.81
N GLY A 197 10.59 18.19 4.03
CA GLY A 197 11.98 18.08 4.51
C GLY A 197 12.33 19.16 5.54
N SER A 198 13.00 18.79 6.64
CA SER A 198 13.38 19.72 7.72
C SER A 198 14.47 20.75 7.33
N ARG A 199 15.14 20.54 6.18
CA ARG A 199 16.15 21.47 5.63
C ARG A 199 15.58 22.48 4.63
N ALA A 200 14.48 22.16 3.96
CA ALA A 200 13.79 23.10 3.08
C ALA A 200 13.04 24.19 3.88
N THR A 201 12.98 24.06 5.21
CA THR A 201 12.24 24.92 6.14
C THR A 201 13.08 26.02 6.78
N MET A 202 14.04 26.59 6.03
CA MET A 202 14.57 27.91 6.37
C MET A 202 13.72 28.95 5.64
N GLU A 203 12.78 29.56 6.40
CA GLU A 203 11.89 30.68 6.08
C GLU A 203 10.41 30.32 5.75
N GLU A 204 9.54 30.83 6.63
CA GLU A 204 8.13 31.28 6.47
C GLU A 204 7.02 30.43 5.81
N ASP A 205 7.29 29.33 5.11
CA ASP A 205 6.33 28.77 4.13
C ASP A 205 5.38 27.63 4.59
N PHE A 206 5.11 27.47 5.88
CA PHE A 206 3.93 26.67 6.24
C PHE A 206 2.68 27.56 6.15
N PRO A 207 1.66 27.23 5.31
CA PRO A 207 0.31 27.67 5.62
C PRO A 207 -0.04 27.06 6.99
N ARG A 208 0.07 27.87 8.05
CA ARG A 208 -0.26 27.48 9.42
C ARG A 208 -1.75 27.14 9.43
N PHE A 209 -2.09 25.86 9.51
CA PHE A 209 -3.46 25.44 9.75
C PHE A 209 -3.70 25.46 11.26
N PRO A 210 -4.70 26.22 11.76
CA PRO A 210 -4.96 26.41 13.19
C PRO A 210 -5.15 25.12 13.99
N GLU A 211 -5.45 24.00 13.34
CA GLU A 211 -5.79 22.72 13.97
C GLU A 211 -4.62 21.72 14.10
N ASP A 212 -3.43 22.01 13.53
CA ASP A 212 -2.27 21.13 13.72
C ASP A 212 -1.79 21.20 15.18
N ILE A 213 -1.72 20.04 15.85
CA ILE A 213 -1.56 19.88 17.31
C ILE A 213 -0.27 20.53 17.86
N TYR A 214 0.66 20.89 16.98
CA TYR A 214 1.76 21.80 17.29
C TYR A 214 1.89 22.85 16.17
N SER A 215 1.06 23.90 16.23
CA SER A 215 1.43 25.16 15.58
C SER A 215 2.79 25.59 16.14
N PRO A 216 3.82 25.81 15.31
CA PRO A 216 5.06 26.40 15.81
C PRO A 216 4.69 27.73 16.51
N PRO A 217 5.25 28.01 17.71
CA PRO A 217 4.87 29.16 18.51
C PRO A 217 4.89 30.47 17.70
N GLU A 218 4.00 31.41 18.02
CA GLU A 218 3.78 32.65 17.27
C GLU A 218 5.06 33.50 17.11
N ASP A 219 6.00 33.35 18.03
CA ASP A 219 7.31 34.01 18.03
C ASP A 219 8.43 32.95 18.16
N PRO A 220 8.79 32.26 17.07
CA PRO A 220 9.96 31.39 17.08
C PRO A 220 11.17 32.28 17.31
N THR A 221 12.00 31.97 18.32
CA THR A 221 13.40 32.41 18.29
C THR A 221 14.06 31.69 17.11
N TYR A 222 13.89 32.26 15.91
CA TYR A 222 14.28 31.68 14.64
C TYR A 222 15.78 31.36 14.66
N GLY A 223 16.05 30.08 14.48
CA GLY A 223 17.35 29.45 14.66
C GLY A 223 17.26 27.96 15.02
N ARG A 224 16.08 27.43 15.37
CA ARG A 224 15.91 26.03 15.81
C ARG A 224 14.62 25.34 15.32
N LEU A 225 14.42 25.27 14.01
CA LEU A 225 13.69 24.13 13.41
C LEU A 225 14.66 22.97 13.05
N TRP A 226 15.94 23.09 13.42
CA TRP A 226 16.86 21.96 13.49
C TRP A 226 16.40 21.01 14.61
N GLY A 227 15.97 19.80 14.27
CA GLY A 227 15.72 18.72 15.24
C GLY A 227 14.27 18.28 15.47
N TRP A 228 13.33 18.56 14.55
CA TRP A 228 12.00 17.94 14.57
C TRP A 228 11.94 16.87 13.47
N ALA A 229 11.69 15.62 13.87
CA ALA A 229 11.53 14.52 12.94
C ALA A 229 10.12 14.56 12.33
N VAL A 230 10.02 14.53 11.00
CA VAL A 230 8.74 14.68 10.28
C VAL A 230 8.19 13.31 9.89
N ILE A 231 7.05 12.93 10.43
CA ILE A 231 6.39 11.67 10.04
C ILE A 231 5.80 11.84 8.63
N PRO A 232 5.96 10.88 7.70
CA PRO A 232 5.39 10.97 6.37
C PRO A 232 3.87 11.11 6.39
N ARG A 233 3.35 11.97 5.52
CA ARG A 233 1.92 12.32 5.49
C ARG A 233 1.14 11.33 4.62
N PRO A 234 -0.12 11.00 4.99
CA PRO A 234 -0.97 10.21 4.11
C PRO A 234 -1.38 11.03 2.88
N LEU A 235 -1.44 10.39 1.72
CA LEU A 235 -1.91 11.02 0.49
C LEU A 235 -3.43 11.28 0.56
N SER A 236 -3.85 12.42 0.03
CA SER A 236 -5.26 12.79 -0.10
C SER A 236 -5.53 13.45 -1.46
N GLY A 237 -6.80 13.66 -1.79
CA GLY A 237 -7.22 14.32 -3.03
C GLY A 237 -7.01 13.46 -4.27
N PHE A 238 -6.87 12.14 -4.11
CA PHE A 238 -6.68 11.20 -5.21
C PHE A 238 -8.01 10.67 -5.77
N LEU A 239 -9.15 10.97 -5.14
CA LEU A 239 -10.46 10.63 -5.69
C LEU A 239 -10.96 11.73 -6.64
N PRO A 240 -11.67 11.38 -7.73
CA PRO A 240 -12.23 12.36 -8.65
C PRO A 240 -13.17 13.32 -7.92
N LEU A 241 -13.01 14.62 -8.18
CA LEU A 241 -13.87 15.67 -7.62
C LEU A 241 -15.30 15.51 -8.16
N GLN A 242 -16.26 15.67 -7.25
CA GLN A 242 -17.68 15.32 -7.41
C GLN A 242 -18.41 16.09 -8.52
N GLU A 243 -17.83 17.16 -9.05
CA GLU A 243 -18.53 18.10 -9.94
C GLU A 243 -18.60 17.64 -11.41
N ASP A 244 -17.71 16.75 -11.89
CA ASP A 244 -17.64 16.41 -13.33
C ASP A 244 -17.68 14.90 -13.67
N LYS A 245 -17.53 14.00 -12.69
CA LYS A 245 -17.64 12.55 -12.90
C LYS A 245 -18.49 11.97 -11.77
N GLY A 246 -19.49 11.15 -12.12
CA GLY A 246 -20.50 10.65 -11.18
C GLY A 246 -19.94 10.03 -9.90
N LEU A 247 -20.83 9.83 -8.91
CA LEU A 247 -20.53 9.23 -7.60
C LEU A 247 -19.52 8.07 -7.72
N LEU A 248 -18.45 8.06 -6.90
CA LEU A 248 -17.53 6.92 -6.82
C LEU A 248 -18.33 5.63 -6.61
N LYS A 249 -18.10 4.62 -7.45
CA LYS A 249 -18.78 3.31 -7.35
C LYS A 249 -17.74 2.20 -7.26
N LEU A 250 -17.81 1.43 -6.18
CA LEU A 250 -16.96 0.28 -5.92
C LEU A 250 -17.81 -0.98 -5.74
N PRO A 251 -18.62 -1.38 -6.74
CA PRO A 251 -19.72 -2.35 -6.58
C PRO A 251 -19.24 -3.80 -6.44
N LYS A 252 -17.94 -4.05 -6.44
CA LYS A 252 -17.34 -5.39 -6.33
C LYS A 252 -16.32 -5.50 -5.22
N VAL A 253 -15.97 -4.41 -4.53
CA VAL A 253 -14.95 -4.44 -3.50
C VAL A 253 -15.47 -5.25 -2.33
N ARG A 254 -14.79 -6.37 -2.05
CA ARG A 254 -15.08 -7.30 -0.94
C ARG A 254 -14.03 -7.21 0.15
N HIS A 255 -12.82 -6.77 -0.20
CA HIS A 255 -11.70 -6.61 0.73
C HIS A 255 -11.12 -5.21 0.59
N LEU A 256 -11.07 -4.47 1.69
CA LEU A 256 -10.49 -3.13 1.75
C LEU A 256 -9.45 -3.08 2.87
N HIS A 257 -8.25 -2.62 2.55
CA HIS A 257 -7.20 -2.32 3.53
C HIS A 257 -6.80 -0.84 3.38
N LEU A 258 -6.96 -0.08 4.46
CA LEU A 258 -6.55 1.33 4.53
C LEU A 258 -5.49 1.47 5.61
N CYS A 259 -4.33 1.99 5.23
CA CYS A 259 -3.18 2.12 6.10
C CYS A 259 -2.63 3.54 6.04
N GLN A 260 -2.25 4.09 7.19
CA GLN A 260 -1.51 5.34 7.27
C GLN A 260 -0.43 5.27 8.36
N PRO A 261 0.66 6.04 8.22
CA PRO A 261 1.51 6.33 9.36
C PRO A 261 0.71 7.02 10.48
N SER A 262 1.18 6.97 11.71
CA SER A 262 0.53 7.61 12.85
C SER A 262 1.56 8.20 13.81
N GLN A 263 1.12 9.22 14.55
CA GLN A 263 1.88 9.76 15.66
C GLN A 263 1.76 8.85 16.88
N SER A 264 2.88 8.56 17.55
CA SER A 264 2.87 7.91 18.86
C SER A 264 2.39 8.88 19.96
N ASN A 265 1.61 8.41 20.93
CA ASN A 265 1.21 9.18 22.12
C ASN A 265 2.29 9.20 23.23
N LEU A 266 3.51 8.76 22.93
CA LEU A 266 4.57 8.66 23.94
C LEU A 266 5.07 10.04 24.38
N SER A 267 4.51 10.51 25.48
CA SER A 267 5.03 11.62 26.29
C SER A 267 6.47 11.39 26.82
N ALA A 268 7.03 10.18 26.68
CA ALA A 268 8.24 9.75 27.37
C ALA A 268 9.56 9.92 26.59
N ARG A 269 9.54 10.19 25.28
CA ARG A 269 10.77 10.53 24.52
C ARG A 269 10.58 11.86 23.81
N MET A 270 11.40 12.83 24.20
CA MET A 270 11.45 14.21 23.70
C MET A 270 11.94 14.32 22.24
N VAL A 271 11.41 13.51 21.33
CA VAL A 271 11.52 13.80 19.90
C VAL A 271 10.19 14.38 19.48
N SER A 272 10.18 15.68 19.23
CA SER A 272 8.99 16.37 18.81
C SER A 272 8.67 15.98 17.36
N TYR A 273 7.92 14.88 17.19
CA TYR A 273 7.47 14.45 15.88
C TYR A 273 6.41 15.40 15.34
N PHE A 274 6.61 15.89 14.11
CA PHE A 274 5.56 16.63 13.41
C PHE A 274 4.63 15.65 12.68
N TRP A 275 3.32 15.80 12.90
CA TRP A 275 2.26 15.06 12.21
C TRP A 275 1.22 16.03 11.67
N SER A 276 0.92 15.94 10.37
CA SER A 276 -0.07 16.81 9.74
C SER A 276 -1.49 16.27 9.94
N THR A 277 -2.22 16.88 10.86
CA THR A 277 -3.62 16.54 11.13
C THR A 277 -4.53 16.96 9.97
N THR A 278 -4.12 18.00 9.23
CA THR A 278 -4.80 18.45 8.01
C THR A 278 -4.74 17.40 6.90
N SER A 279 -3.55 16.85 6.61
CA SER A 279 -3.39 15.77 5.63
C SER A 279 -4.15 14.51 6.06
N GLU A 280 -4.09 14.16 7.35
CA GLU A 280 -4.88 13.04 7.90
C GLU A 280 -6.39 13.25 7.70
N ALA A 281 -6.92 14.42 8.05
CA ALA A 281 -8.34 14.73 7.88
C ALA A 281 -8.76 14.72 6.40
N ALA A 282 -7.89 15.18 5.50
CA ALA A 282 -8.14 15.12 4.06
C ALA A 282 -8.15 13.68 3.54
N ALA A 283 -7.19 12.84 3.97
CA ALA A 283 -7.14 11.43 3.60
C ALA A 283 -8.36 10.66 4.13
N HIS A 284 -8.79 10.94 5.37
CA HIS A 284 -10.00 10.36 5.95
C HIS A 284 -11.26 10.69 5.14
N LYS A 285 -11.38 11.87 4.53
CA LYS A 285 -12.51 12.19 3.62
C LYS A 285 -12.54 11.29 2.39
N ASP A 286 -11.37 10.94 1.85
CA ASP A 286 -11.29 10.00 0.74
C ASP A 286 -11.64 8.58 1.22
N TRP A 287 -11.19 8.19 2.40
CA TRP A 287 -11.53 6.89 3.01
C TRP A 287 -13.03 6.76 3.29
N GLU A 288 -13.69 7.80 3.83
CA GLU A 288 -15.15 7.85 4.01
C GLU A 288 -15.88 7.56 2.69
N ARG A 289 -15.45 8.21 1.60
CA ARG A 289 -16.03 8.02 0.25
C ARG A 289 -15.84 6.60 -0.27
N ILE A 290 -14.66 6.00 -0.07
CA ILE A 290 -14.37 4.62 -0.47
C ILE A 290 -15.25 3.64 0.31
N LEU A 291 -15.37 3.82 1.63
CA LEU A 291 -16.22 2.99 2.49
C LEU A 291 -17.69 3.07 2.08
N GLN A 292 -18.20 4.28 1.85
CA GLN A 292 -19.57 4.48 1.36
C GLN A 292 -19.79 3.82 -0.01
N ALA A 293 -18.84 3.98 -0.94
CA ALA A 293 -18.93 3.43 -2.30
C ALA A 293 -18.84 1.90 -2.37
N SER A 294 -18.31 1.25 -1.33
CA SER A 294 -18.14 -0.21 -1.23
C SER A 294 -19.10 -0.89 -0.23
N SER A 295 -19.95 -0.11 0.44
CA SER A 295 -20.78 -0.54 1.57
C SER A 295 -21.64 -1.80 1.32
N GLU A 296 -22.21 -1.94 0.13
CA GLU A 296 -23.06 -3.09 -0.23
C GLU A 296 -22.30 -4.42 -0.37
N THR A 297 -21.01 -4.38 -0.72
CA THR A 297 -20.23 -5.59 -1.06
C THR A 297 -19.06 -5.88 -0.14
N LEU A 298 -18.65 -4.91 0.67
CA LEU A 298 -17.49 -5.02 1.55
C LEU A 298 -17.69 -6.13 2.58
N GLU A 299 -16.86 -7.17 2.55
CA GLU A 299 -16.92 -8.31 3.47
C GLU A 299 -15.85 -8.24 4.56
N THR A 300 -14.68 -7.71 4.21
CA THR A 300 -13.53 -7.61 5.10
C THR A 300 -12.93 -6.21 5.02
N LEU A 301 -12.83 -5.53 6.16
CA LEU A 301 -12.16 -4.24 6.31
C LEU A 301 -10.93 -4.39 7.19
N ALA A 302 -9.77 -3.93 6.74
CA ALA A 302 -8.58 -3.78 7.57
C ALA A 302 -8.25 -2.28 7.66
N ILE A 303 -8.07 -1.80 8.89
CA ILE A 303 -7.59 -0.45 9.17
C ILE A 303 -6.28 -0.60 9.94
N GLU A 304 -5.24 0.03 9.43
CA GLU A 304 -3.91 -0.03 10.00
C GLU A 304 -3.37 1.37 10.29
N GLN A 305 -2.90 1.57 11.51
CA GLN A 305 -2.11 2.74 11.89
C GLN A 305 -0.70 2.29 12.23
N GLN A 306 0.28 2.86 11.54
CA GLN A 306 1.67 2.50 11.72
C GLN A 306 2.43 3.59 12.44
N ILE A 307 2.80 3.33 13.68
CA ILE A 307 3.48 4.33 14.51
C ILE A 307 4.78 4.75 13.83
N GLY A 308 4.97 6.05 13.61
CA GLY A 308 6.22 6.60 13.08
C GLY A 308 7.39 6.35 14.04
N ILE A 309 8.47 5.76 13.54
CA ILE A 309 9.72 5.49 14.28
C ILE A 309 10.90 6.11 13.53
N GLU A 310 11.64 7.02 14.16
CA GLU A 310 12.79 7.66 13.55
C GLU A 310 13.99 6.70 13.43
N HIS A 311 14.59 6.67 12.24
CA HIS A 311 15.78 5.88 11.95
C HIS A 311 17.02 6.50 12.60
N GLY A 312 17.68 5.73 13.48
CA GLY A 312 18.93 6.15 14.14
C GLY A 312 18.79 6.58 15.59
N ASP A 313 17.58 6.61 16.16
CA ASP A 313 17.33 7.16 17.50
C ASP A 313 17.75 6.24 18.68
N GLY A 314 18.59 5.23 18.42
CA GLY A 314 19.00 4.25 19.42
C GLY A 314 17.80 3.60 20.16
N ALA A 315 16.60 3.67 19.57
CA ALA A 315 15.40 3.02 20.03
C ALA A 315 15.59 1.52 19.78
N ILE A 316 16.33 0.91 20.70
CA ILE A 316 16.51 -0.54 20.88
C ILE A 316 15.19 -1.16 21.38
N PHE A 317 14.14 -0.37 21.56
CA PHE A 317 12.82 -0.83 21.97
C PHE A 317 12.03 -1.22 20.73
N ASP A 318 11.68 -2.50 20.70
CA ASP A 318 10.86 -3.15 19.70
C ASP A 318 9.56 -2.36 19.48
N ALA A 319 9.03 -2.31 18.26
CA ALA A 319 7.76 -1.62 17.99
C ALA A 319 6.65 -2.06 18.96
N ASP A 320 6.73 -3.32 19.42
CA ASP A 320 5.93 -3.92 20.48
C ASP A 320 5.88 -3.09 21.77
N GLU A 321 6.99 -2.53 22.23
CA GLU A 321 7.03 -1.73 23.47
C GLU A 321 6.36 -0.37 23.25
N PHE A 322 6.52 0.21 22.05
CA PHE A 322 5.82 1.45 21.67
C PHE A 322 4.30 1.29 21.67
N PHE A 323 3.78 0.18 21.11
CA PHE A 323 2.35 -0.13 21.12
C PHE A 323 1.84 -0.50 22.52
N ARG A 324 2.68 -1.12 23.36
CA ARG A 324 2.32 -1.51 24.72
C ARG A 324 2.25 -0.31 25.68
N ASP A 325 2.93 0.79 25.38
CA ASP A 325 2.94 1.97 26.24
C ASP A 325 1.82 2.99 25.92
N ASP A 326 1.17 2.92 24.75
CA ASP A 326 -0.04 3.71 24.46
C ASP A 326 -1.27 3.08 25.12
N GLN A 327 -1.59 3.54 26.33
CA GLN A 327 -2.64 2.95 27.17
C GLN A 327 -4.03 3.58 26.95
N ASP A 328 -4.12 4.75 26.31
CA ASP A 328 -5.38 5.50 26.14
C ASP A 328 -5.91 5.48 24.69
N GLY A 329 -5.07 5.11 23.71
CA GLY A 329 -5.43 4.99 22.29
C GLY A 329 -5.86 6.31 21.65
N LEU A 330 -5.47 7.46 22.22
CA LEU A 330 -5.86 8.78 21.72
C LEU A 330 -5.26 9.07 20.34
N GLY A 331 -4.10 8.50 20.00
CA GLY A 331 -3.50 8.62 18.66
C GLY A 331 -4.40 8.10 17.53
N SER A 332 -5.25 7.11 17.83
CA SER A 332 -6.20 6.53 16.87
C SER A 332 -7.58 7.21 16.88
N LYS A 333 -7.81 8.21 17.73
CA LYS A 333 -9.15 8.76 17.94
C LYS A 333 -9.79 9.29 16.65
N ARG A 334 -9.05 10.03 15.82
CA ARG A 334 -9.61 10.62 14.58
C ARG A 334 -10.06 9.58 13.55
N VAL A 335 -9.25 8.54 13.33
CA VAL A 335 -9.63 7.45 12.40
C VAL A 335 -10.79 6.64 12.97
N VAL A 336 -10.79 6.38 14.28
CA VAL A 336 -11.89 5.67 14.95
C VAL A 336 -13.20 6.47 14.87
N ASP A 337 -13.19 7.76 15.18
CA ASP A 337 -14.38 8.61 15.14
C ASP A 337 -14.96 8.68 13.71
N MET A 338 -14.10 8.71 12.68
CA MET A 338 -14.51 8.61 11.27
C MET A 338 -15.19 7.26 10.97
N LEU A 339 -14.61 6.15 11.42
CA LEU A 339 -15.17 4.80 11.20
C LEU A 339 -16.50 4.63 11.94
N GLU A 340 -16.60 5.05 13.21
CA GLU A 340 -17.83 4.99 14.00
C GLU A 340 -18.95 5.76 13.31
N LYS A 341 -18.65 6.97 12.80
CA LYS A 341 -19.59 7.79 12.03
C LYS A 341 -20.07 7.05 10.77
N VAL A 342 -19.15 6.58 9.92
CA VAL A 342 -19.51 5.91 8.66
C VAL A 342 -20.33 4.63 8.91
N LEU A 343 -19.93 3.80 9.87
CA LEU A 343 -20.63 2.55 10.22
C LEU A 343 -22.02 2.78 10.84
N THR A 344 -22.25 3.96 11.43
CA THR A 344 -23.56 4.33 11.98
C THR A 344 -24.46 4.95 10.90
N GLU A 345 -23.91 5.76 10.00
CA GLU A 345 -24.65 6.46 8.95
C GLU A 345 -24.95 5.58 7.73
N THR A 346 -24.11 4.58 7.44
CA THR A 346 -24.20 3.72 6.27
C THR A 346 -24.36 2.26 6.67
N LYS A 347 -25.21 1.51 5.97
CA LYS A 347 -25.38 0.07 6.21
C LYS A 347 -24.31 -0.72 5.47
N PHE A 348 -23.73 -1.70 6.15
CA PHE A 348 -22.75 -2.63 5.59
C PHE A 348 -23.28 -4.07 5.67
N PRO A 349 -24.25 -4.47 4.82
CA PRO A 349 -24.93 -5.77 4.95
C PRO A 349 -24.01 -6.97 4.70
N ALA A 350 -22.93 -6.80 3.94
CA ALA A 350 -21.99 -7.86 3.60
C ALA A 350 -20.81 -7.98 4.58
N LEU A 351 -20.61 -6.99 5.46
CA LEU A 351 -19.43 -6.90 6.33
C LEU A 351 -19.45 -7.99 7.38
N LYS A 352 -18.40 -8.81 7.39
CA LYS A 352 -18.26 -9.97 8.27
C LYS A 352 -17.06 -9.83 9.21
N ARG A 353 -15.99 -9.19 8.74
CA ARG A 353 -14.72 -9.11 9.44
C ARG A 353 -14.12 -7.72 9.41
N VAL A 354 -13.58 -7.29 10.55
CA VAL A 354 -12.78 -6.08 10.70
C VAL A 354 -11.46 -6.43 11.38
N TYR A 355 -10.35 -5.92 10.85
CA TYR A 355 -9.05 -5.97 11.48
C TYR A 355 -8.62 -4.56 11.87
N LEU A 356 -8.32 -4.36 13.14
CA LEU A 356 -7.75 -3.11 13.67
C LEU A 356 -6.28 -3.37 13.99
N LYS A 357 -5.38 -2.89 13.15
CA LYS A 357 -3.94 -3.10 13.28
C LYS A 357 -3.26 -1.84 13.80
N GLY A 358 -2.44 -1.95 14.84
CA GLY A 358 -1.77 -0.79 15.45
C GLY A 358 -2.73 0.20 16.13
N ILE A 359 -3.94 -0.27 16.48
CA ILE A 359 -4.95 0.52 17.18
C ILE A 359 -5.16 -0.05 18.57
N VAL A 360 -4.99 0.79 19.58
CA VAL A 360 -5.16 0.41 20.99
C VAL A 360 -6.64 0.22 21.31
N VAL A 361 -6.96 -0.89 22.00
CA VAL A 361 -8.34 -1.27 22.34
C VAL A 361 -8.59 -1.46 23.85
N GLY A 362 -7.56 -1.36 24.70
CA GLY A 362 -7.67 -1.49 26.16
C GLY A 362 -6.37 -1.92 26.87
N SER A 363 -6.29 -1.70 28.18
CA SER A 363 -5.02 -1.64 28.94
C SER A 363 -4.77 -2.66 30.06
N LYS A 364 -5.68 -3.57 30.44
CA LYS A 364 -5.47 -4.30 31.72
C LYS A 364 -5.55 -5.82 31.74
N ASN A 365 -6.16 -6.49 30.76
CA ASN A 365 -6.04 -7.94 30.58
C ASN A 365 -6.27 -8.24 29.10
N ARG A 366 -5.38 -9.05 28.48
CA ARG A 366 -5.49 -9.43 27.07
C ARG A 366 -6.88 -10.03 26.79
N GLY A 367 -7.49 -9.65 25.66
CA GLY A 367 -8.72 -10.27 25.18
C GLY A 367 -10.02 -9.46 25.33
N GLU A 368 -10.09 -8.40 26.15
CA GLU A 368 -11.33 -7.61 26.30
C GLU A 368 -11.17 -6.12 25.92
N PRO A 369 -11.98 -5.59 24.99
CA PRO A 369 -11.94 -4.18 24.64
C PRO A 369 -12.56 -3.30 25.74
N ILE A 370 -11.87 -2.20 26.08
CA ILE A 370 -12.32 -1.21 27.06
C ILE A 370 -13.14 -0.12 26.36
N GLY A 371 -14.38 0.09 26.82
CA GLY A 371 -15.33 1.02 26.19
C GLY A 371 -15.03 2.50 26.37
N ASP A 372 -14.00 2.88 27.12
CA ASP A 372 -13.56 4.27 27.24
C ASP A 372 -12.42 4.59 26.25
N VAL A 373 -11.75 3.57 25.72
CA VAL A 373 -10.68 3.70 24.71
C VAL A 373 -11.32 3.73 23.31
N PRO A 374 -10.90 4.61 22.38
CA PRO A 374 -11.49 4.71 21.05
C PRO A 374 -11.60 3.36 20.32
N GLY A 375 -10.49 2.62 20.16
CA GLY A 375 -10.53 1.33 19.48
C GLY A 375 -11.44 0.31 20.18
N GLY A 376 -11.49 0.32 21.52
CA GLY A 376 -12.36 -0.56 22.28
C GLY A 376 -13.86 -0.24 22.13
N ARG A 377 -14.23 1.04 22.01
CA ARG A 377 -15.60 1.45 21.65
C ARG A 377 -16.00 0.93 20.27
N LEU A 378 -15.13 1.11 19.28
CA LEU A 378 -15.36 0.65 17.92
C LEU A 378 -15.54 -0.88 17.87
N MET A 379 -14.71 -1.64 18.58
CA MET A 379 -14.89 -3.09 18.69
C MET A 379 -16.27 -3.46 19.25
N ARG A 380 -16.73 -2.80 20.33
CA ARG A 380 -18.07 -3.05 20.88
C ARG A 380 -19.20 -2.66 19.92
N LEU A 381 -19.02 -1.59 19.14
CA LEU A 381 -19.96 -1.23 18.07
C LEU A 381 -20.06 -2.37 17.04
N LEU A 382 -18.92 -2.87 16.54
CA LEU A 382 -18.84 -3.96 15.58
C LEU A 382 -19.43 -5.26 16.11
N GLU A 383 -19.22 -5.58 17.38
CA GLU A 383 -19.83 -6.72 18.06
C GLU A 383 -21.37 -6.62 18.04
N ARG A 384 -21.93 -5.45 18.37
CA ARG A 384 -23.40 -5.21 18.28
C ARG A 384 -23.91 -5.33 16.85
N MET A 385 -23.09 -5.00 15.86
CA MET A 385 -23.39 -5.19 14.44
C MET A 385 -23.21 -6.65 13.97
N ARG A 386 -22.81 -7.57 14.86
CA ARG A 386 -22.50 -8.99 14.56
C ARG A 386 -21.35 -9.16 13.57
N VAL A 387 -20.40 -8.24 13.58
CA VAL A 387 -19.17 -8.27 12.78
C VAL A 387 -18.05 -8.80 13.67
N VAL A 388 -17.29 -9.78 13.17
CA VAL A 388 -16.09 -10.27 13.87
C VAL A 388 -15.03 -9.19 13.79
N CYS A 389 -14.45 -8.80 14.91
CA CYS A 389 -13.38 -7.81 14.94
C CYS A 389 -12.16 -8.35 15.69
N GLU A 390 -10.99 -8.25 15.08
CA GLU A 390 -9.70 -8.61 15.67
C GLU A 390 -8.81 -7.38 15.76
N ALA A 391 -8.33 -7.08 16.96
CA ALA A 391 -7.28 -6.08 17.20
C ALA A 391 -5.93 -6.79 17.20
N ARG A 392 -4.97 -6.26 16.44
CA ARG A 392 -3.63 -6.81 16.23
C ARG A 392 -2.58 -5.71 16.41
N LEU A 393 -1.37 -6.11 16.76
CA LEU A 393 -0.28 -5.19 17.09
C LEU A 393 0.05 -4.21 15.94
N GLY A 394 -0.05 -4.64 14.69
CA GLY A 394 0.34 -3.81 13.53
C GLY A 394 1.85 -3.66 13.40
N GLU A 395 2.29 -2.75 12.53
CA GLU A 395 3.71 -2.51 12.27
C GLU A 395 4.11 -1.06 12.56
N GLY A 396 5.39 -0.83 12.87
CA GLY A 396 5.97 0.52 12.91
C GLY A 396 6.30 1.04 11.51
N TYR A 397 6.15 2.35 11.29
CA TYR A 397 6.62 3.02 10.08
C TYR A 397 7.95 3.72 10.35
N TRP A 398 9.05 3.16 9.84
CA TRP A 398 10.36 3.77 9.96
C TRP A 398 10.49 5.01 9.06
N PHE A 399 11.18 6.06 9.48
CA PHE A 399 11.45 7.22 8.63
C PHE A 399 12.72 7.97 9.04
N HIS A 400 13.30 8.72 8.12
CA HIS A 400 14.45 9.58 8.37
C HIS A 400 13.97 10.92 8.94
N GLY A 401 14.41 11.27 10.16
CA GLY A 401 13.98 12.51 10.82
C GLY A 401 14.37 13.79 10.05
N ASP A 402 15.47 13.74 9.31
CA ASP A 402 15.99 14.90 8.56
C ASP A 402 15.09 15.34 7.40
N ASP A 403 14.48 14.42 6.66
CA ASP A 403 13.71 14.74 5.46
C ASP A 403 12.29 14.17 5.47
N GLY A 404 11.94 13.41 6.50
CA GLY A 404 10.67 12.71 6.64
C GLY A 404 10.48 11.58 5.62
N MET A 405 11.53 11.19 4.90
CA MET A 405 11.47 10.11 3.93
C MET A 405 11.35 8.77 4.67
N GLY A 406 10.40 7.94 4.23
CA GLY A 406 10.37 6.54 4.63
C GLY A 406 11.57 5.75 4.11
N PRO A 407 11.80 4.53 4.61
CA PRO A 407 12.77 3.63 4.06
C PRO A 407 12.48 3.42 2.56
N PRO A 408 13.51 3.12 1.75
CA PRO A 408 13.31 2.69 0.38
C PRO A 408 12.31 1.54 0.35
N ALA A 409 11.42 1.55 -0.63
CA ALA A 409 10.52 0.44 -0.85
C ALA A 409 11.35 -0.84 -1.06
N GLN A 410 11.07 -1.86 -0.24
CA GLN A 410 11.93 -3.02 -0.12
C GLN A 410 11.73 -3.96 -1.31
N TRP A 411 12.83 -4.45 -1.86
CA TRP A 411 12.82 -5.48 -2.90
C TRP A 411 12.89 -6.89 -2.33
N GLU A 412 13.31 -7.02 -1.07
CA GLU A 412 13.63 -8.25 -0.38
C GLU A 412 13.12 -8.14 1.05
N ALA A 413 12.66 -9.26 1.62
CA ALA A 413 12.39 -9.32 3.04
C ALA A 413 13.71 -9.27 3.83
N HIS A 414 13.80 -8.40 4.83
CA HIS A 414 14.86 -8.48 5.83
C HIS A 414 14.55 -9.59 6.84
N ASP A 415 15.59 -10.32 7.25
CA ASP A 415 15.57 -11.51 8.12
C ASP A 415 15.34 -11.13 9.59
N ASP A 416 14.43 -10.19 9.84
CA ASP A 416 13.99 -9.85 11.19
C ASP A 416 12.99 -10.93 11.61
N ASN A 417 13.25 -11.54 12.77
CA ASN A 417 12.49 -12.66 13.33
C ASN A 417 10.99 -12.52 13.03
N TRP A 418 10.45 -13.49 12.30
CA TRP A 418 9.07 -13.54 11.81
C TRP A 418 8.07 -13.79 12.94
N ASP A 419 8.03 -12.90 13.94
CA ASP A 419 7.03 -12.97 14.98
C ASP A 419 5.65 -12.71 14.33
N GLU A 420 4.77 -13.70 14.42
CA GLU A 420 3.40 -13.63 13.93
C GLU A 420 2.71 -12.38 14.50
N GLU A 421 1.94 -11.65 13.69
CA GLU A 421 1.20 -10.47 14.17
C GLU A 421 0.38 -10.83 15.44
N GLU A 422 0.80 -10.29 16.58
CA GLU A 422 0.24 -10.62 17.89
C GLU A 422 -1.25 -10.21 17.96
N LEU A 423 -2.13 -11.18 18.24
CA LEU A 423 -3.55 -10.94 18.50
C LEU A 423 -3.72 -10.28 19.88
N LEU A 424 -4.22 -9.05 19.91
CA LEU A 424 -4.40 -8.27 21.14
C LEU A 424 -5.78 -8.46 21.76
N ALA A 425 -6.82 -8.46 20.94
CA ALA A 425 -8.19 -8.69 21.37
C ALA A 425 -9.05 -9.20 20.21
N ARG A 426 -10.18 -9.84 20.55
CA ARG A 426 -11.16 -10.30 19.57
C ARG A 426 -12.57 -10.19 20.13
N VAL A 427 -13.50 -9.71 19.31
CA VAL A 427 -14.94 -9.74 19.59
C VAL A 427 -15.69 -10.39 18.43
N GLY A 428 -16.83 -11.01 18.75
CA GLY A 428 -17.60 -11.78 17.80
C GLY A 428 -16.93 -13.12 17.42
N GLY A 429 -17.76 -14.09 17.02
CA GLY A 429 -17.29 -15.42 16.59
C GLY A 429 -17.63 -16.59 17.50
N TYR A 430 -18.54 -16.42 18.46
CA TYR A 430 -19.23 -17.56 19.06
C TYR A 430 -20.43 -17.92 18.19
N LEU A 431 -20.35 -19.08 17.54
CA LEU A 431 -21.53 -19.82 17.06
C LEU A 431 -22.22 -20.48 18.25
#